data_AF-A0A842YC24-F1
#
_entry.id   AF-A0A842YC24-F1
#
_cell.length_a   1.000
_cell.length_b   1.000
_cell.length_c   1.000
_cell.angle_alpha   90.00
_cell.angle_beta   90.00
_cell.angle_gamma   90.00
#
_symmetry.space_group_name_H-M   'P 1'
#
loop_
_entity.id
_entity.type
_entity.pdbx_description
1 polymer ?
#
loop_
_entity_poly.entity_id
_entity_poly.type
_entity_poly.pdbx_seq_one_letter_code
_entity_poly.pdbx_strand_id
1 'polypeptide(L)'
;MIPLLSGTLQTISTISEFKPSASSSQVPLRRLTIVSPDSNSYIDDFAYMSAIPASVFNHNDTQYISPLIYTSGSDSEVWLLEDWVEYIDIDGGLTQVIAIGDYRESTLTNLQYDLGCKIYPRITGTSSADIAATIAVSEWRSSSTAVIALSKDTFDSPNPITGSVSHIFQNQASQLSEFGGSVVGNLAPSSITFTPPSWAGWIEGRFNWTDSDPLHPEILTHELIDPTGIIVDYSVYNQMYFSRNTGYVASPVPLNFWVPITSDGEWTMNITRYSNDTTTMDCEVDYHPGFSQTVIVPSAAEWLNVTMSWNNVATDLNLALIDPTGRLAMWAPAGSILSNPGHETIDFPHPMEGEWTIVTAWNDATEEQNNIELSWEISQLPSNLQAYLESAANAAVLASQMNVPLLYVDANQVPEKTEWAMNRLGVSSVILVDPLNIQTSSLVTDISALASVTNLNTYSSVSANIITLSENPDIVVTVPKGDNNEFFGPAAYSAAVHGSPIFSLCGNDNQLTTRAQETWAPYLIGPEIDNIYVINKYENRAENGWYDERIPNKFSMMKSVDDFESFLTIRGAFNSTSPQPVVVVAPVSLLPISFDRSLQCDFQPGRIPAENPADASVLIN
;
A
#
# COMPACT_ATOMS: atom_id res chain seq x y z
N MET A 1 -25.79 5.77 42.79
CA MET A 1 -25.78 4.52 43.58
C MET A 1 -25.69 3.40 42.56
N ILE A 2 -24.46 2.99 42.24
CA ILE A 2 -24.14 2.02 41.18
C ILE A 2 -23.93 0.67 41.86
N PRO A 3 -24.57 -0.43 41.40
CA PRO A 3 -24.29 -1.75 41.95
C PRO A 3 -22.95 -2.26 41.42
N LEU A 4 -22.04 -2.55 42.35
CA LEU A 4 -20.81 -3.30 42.13
C LEU A 4 -21.17 -4.77 41.83
N LEU A 5 -20.99 -5.20 40.58
CA LEU A 5 -20.89 -6.61 40.24
C LEU A 5 -19.44 -7.06 40.41
N SER A 6 -19.22 -7.90 41.41
CA SER A 6 -17.96 -8.57 41.71
C SER A 6 -17.67 -9.63 40.64
N GLY A 7 -16.80 -9.31 39.68
CA GLY A 7 -16.10 -10.26 38.83
C GLY A 7 -14.62 -10.23 39.17
N THR A 8 -14.09 -11.35 39.63
CA THR A 8 -12.66 -11.58 39.87
C THR A 8 -11.85 -11.29 38.59
N LEU A 9 -11.11 -10.18 38.60
CA LEU A 9 -10.03 -9.92 37.65
C LEU A 9 -8.91 -10.97 37.89
N GLN A 10 -8.87 -12.02 37.08
CA GLN A 10 -7.61 -12.68 36.81
C GLN A 10 -6.78 -11.69 35.97
N THR A 11 -5.84 -11.01 36.61
CA THR A 11 -4.78 -10.28 35.92
C THR A 11 -3.92 -11.29 35.18
N ILE A 12 -4.25 -11.54 33.91
CA ILE A 12 -3.29 -12.05 32.94
C ILE A 12 -2.39 -10.86 32.60
N SER A 13 -1.39 -10.60 33.44
CA SER A 13 -0.31 -9.67 33.11
C SER A 13 0.72 -10.40 32.26
N THR A 14 0.36 -10.72 31.02
CA THR A 14 1.35 -10.83 29.96
C THR A 14 1.36 -9.47 29.27
N ILE A 15 2.00 -8.49 29.92
CA ILE A 15 2.52 -7.35 29.17
C ILE A 15 3.57 -7.99 28.26
N SER A 16 3.25 -8.16 26.99
CA SER A 16 4.27 -8.41 25.98
C SER A 16 5.22 -7.23 26.08
N GLU A 17 6.42 -7.46 26.59
CA GLU A 17 7.50 -6.50 26.43
C GLU A 17 7.66 -6.34 24.92
N PHE A 18 7.35 -5.14 24.43
CA PHE A 18 7.75 -4.72 23.09
C PHE A 18 9.27 -4.86 23.05
N LYS A 19 9.78 -5.84 22.29
CA LYS A 19 11.21 -5.97 22.02
C LYS A 19 11.53 -4.96 20.92
N PRO A 20 12.26 -3.88 21.20
CA PRO A 20 12.52 -2.83 20.20
C PRO A 20 13.48 -3.28 19.08
N SER A 21 14.04 -4.49 19.16
CA SER A 21 14.89 -5.10 18.14
C SER A 21 14.85 -6.63 18.29
N ALA A 22 15.08 -7.36 17.19
CA ALA A 22 15.33 -8.80 17.22
C ALA A 22 16.59 -9.13 18.07
N SER A 23 17.56 -8.23 18.10
CA SER A 23 18.76 -8.38 18.93
C SER A 23 18.61 -7.71 20.28
N SER A 24 19.00 -8.42 21.34
CA SER A 24 19.08 -7.87 22.69
C SER A 24 20.32 -6.99 22.94
N SER A 25 21.24 -6.92 21.97
CA SER A 25 22.50 -6.18 22.06
C SER A 25 22.85 -5.53 20.72
N GLN A 26 22.70 -4.21 20.64
CA GLN A 26 23.08 -3.41 19.47
C GLN A 26 24.36 -2.62 19.76
N VAL A 27 25.30 -2.65 18.82
CA VAL A 27 26.58 -1.94 18.89
C VAL A 27 26.73 -1.03 17.67
N PRO A 28 26.79 0.31 17.86
CA PRO A 28 27.06 1.21 16.76
C PRO A 28 28.50 1.01 16.28
N LEU A 29 28.67 0.93 14.96
CA LEU A 29 29.98 0.93 14.32
C LEU A 29 30.41 2.38 14.11
N ARG A 30 31.70 2.66 14.30
CA ARG A 30 32.27 4.00 14.11
C ARG A 30 32.50 4.33 12.64
N ARG A 31 31.48 4.09 11.82
CA ARG A 31 31.49 4.28 10.38
C ARG A 31 30.13 4.70 9.87
N LEU A 32 30.10 5.13 8.61
CA LEU A 32 28.88 5.33 7.84
C LEU A 32 29.14 5.02 6.36
N THR A 33 28.07 4.68 5.65
CA THR A 33 28.09 4.39 4.22
C THR A 33 27.16 5.35 3.49
N ILE A 34 27.65 5.98 2.42
CA ILE A 34 26.89 6.89 1.58
C ILE A 34 26.82 6.36 0.14
N VAL A 35 25.62 6.36 -0.44
CA VAL A 35 25.36 5.93 -1.82
C VAL A 35 24.98 7.15 -2.67
N SER A 36 25.63 7.32 -3.82
CA SER A 36 25.24 8.36 -4.78
C SER A 36 23.99 7.91 -5.53
N PRO A 37 22.90 8.70 -5.55
CA PRO A 37 21.73 8.38 -6.37
C PRO A 37 22.08 8.36 -7.85
N ASP A 38 21.43 7.47 -8.62
CA ASP A 38 21.49 7.41 -10.08
C ASP A 38 20.09 7.36 -10.68
N SER A 39 19.58 8.50 -11.14
CA SER A 39 18.26 8.58 -11.75
C SER A 39 18.15 7.93 -13.14
N ASN A 40 19.22 7.35 -13.69
CA ASN A 40 19.24 6.81 -15.05
C ASN A 40 19.28 5.28 -15.11
N SER A 41 19.50 4.61 -13.97
CA SER A 41 19.62 3.17 -13.86
C SER A 41 19.24 2.71 -12.45
N TYR A 42 19.18 1.41 -12.22
CA TYR A 42 18.94 0.85 -10.89
C TYR A 42 20.24 0.48 -10.15
N ILE A 43 21.39 0.92 -10.64
CA ILE A 43 22.70 0.53 -10.10
C ILE A 43 22.85 0.98 -8.65
N ASP A 44 22.37 2.16 -8.29
CA ASP A 44 22.40 2.70 -6.93
C ASP A 44 21.48 1.90 -5.98
N ASP A 45 20.31 1.48 -6.43
CA ASP A 45 19.39 0.62 -5.66
C ASP A 45 20.02 -0.73 -5.30
N PHE A 46 20.61 -1.42 -6.28
CA PHE A 46 21.33 -2.67 -6.02
C PHE A 46 22.63 -2.43 -5.23
N ALA A 47 23.33 -1.33 -5.47
CA ALA A 47 24.52 -0.96 -4.72
C ALA A 47 24.19 -0.75 -3.23
N TYR A 48 23.12 -0.01 -2.93
CA TYR A 48 22.61 0.20 -1.58
C TYR A 48 22.31 -1.14 -0.91
N MET A 49 21.52 -2.01 -1.57
CA MET A 49 21.18 -3.33 -1.01
C MET A 49 22.42 -4.20 -0.75
N SER A 50 23.41 -4.19 -1.64
CA SER A 50 24.67 -4.94 -1.44
C SER A 50 25.56 -4.40 -0.30
N ALA A 51 25.36 -3.15 0.11
CA ALA A 51 26.07 -2.53 1.24
C ALA A 51 25.40 -2.80 2.60
N ILE A 52 24.16 -3.30 2.62
CA ILE A 52 23.42 -3.59 3.86
C ILE A 52 24.17 -4.59 4.75
N PRO A 53 24.68 -5.74 4.27
CA PRO A 53 25.34 -6.72 5.15
C PRO A 53 26.65 -6.24 5.74
N ALA A 54 27.22 -5.15 5.19
CA ALA A 54 28.30 -4.44 5.85
C ALA A 54 27.73 -3.46 6.89
N SER A 55 26.70 -2.68 6.55
CA SER A 55 26.23 -1.60 7.40
C SER A 55 25.43 -2.08 8.62
N VAL A 56 24.71 -3.19 8.50
CA VAL A 56 24.00 -3.88 9.58
C VAL A 56 24.19 -5.39 9.47
N PHE A 57 24.66 -6.05 10.53
CA PHE A 57 24.84 -7.52 10.55
C PHE A 57 24.86 -8.09 11.96
N ASN A 58 24.59 -9.39 12.07
CA ASN A 58 24.64 -10.12 13.34
C ASN A 58 25.93 -10.92 13.50
N HIS A 59 26.58 -10.84 14.67
CA HIS A 59 27.70 -11.68 15.02
C HIS A 59 27.69 -12.00 16.53
N ASN A 60 27.69 -13.28 16.88
CA ASN A 60 27.60 -13.77 18.27
C ASN A 60 26.48 -13.09 19.07
N ASP A 61 25.25 -13.15 18.55
CA ASP A 61 24.03 -12.56 19.15
C ASP A 61 24.05 -11.03 19.33
N THR A 62 25.07 -10.34 18.80
CA THR A 62 25.18 -8.87 18.79
C THR A 62 24.93 -8.35 17.38
N GLN A 63 24.03 -7.38 17.25
CA GLN A 63 23.82 -6.66 16.01
C GLN A 63 24.76 -5.45 15.96
N TYR A 64 25.55 -5.37 14.90
CA TYR A 64 26.36 -4.21 14.59
C TYR A 64 25.62 -3.34 13.60
N ILE A 65 25.59 -2.03 13.81
CA ILE A 65 24.81 -1.10 13.00
C ILE A 65 25.59 0.18 12.70
N SER A 66 25.44 0.69 11.49
CA SER A 66 25.94 2.00 11.05
C SER A 66 25.02 2.57 9.98
N PRO A 67 24.90 3.90 9.89
CA PRO A 67 24.12 4.55 8.86
C PRO A 67 24.53 4.12 7.46
N LEU A 68 23.50 3.79 6.67
CA LEU A 68 23.58 3.64 5.23
C LEU A 68 22.51 4.56 4.65
N ILE A 69 22.93 5.53 3.84
CA ILE A 69 22.02 6.54 3.29
C ILE A 69 22.30 6.83 1.82
N TYR A 70 21.28 7.27 1.10
CA TYR A 70 21.49 7.97 -0.16
C TYR A 70 21.84 9.44 0.10
N THR A 71 22.75 9.97 -0.69
CA THR A 71 23.13 11.39 -0.61
C THR A 71 22.18 12.25 -1.43
N SER A 72 21.58 13.22 -0.77
CA SER A 72 20.61 14.18 -1.32
C SER A 72 21.07 15.63 -1.12
N GLY A 73 21.89 15.89 -0.10
CA GLY A 73 22.23 17.22 0.40
C GLY A 73 21.08 17.91 1.13
N SER A 74 20.08 17.18 1.61
CA SER A 74 18.97 17.73 2.38
C SER A 74 19.39 18.13 3.79
N ASP A 75 18.63 19.04 4.42
CA ASP A 75 18.88 19.44 5.82
C ASP A 75 18.75 18.24 6.77
N SER A 76 17.82 17.32 6.50
CA SER A 76 17.64 16.10 7.29
C SER A 76 18.83 15.15 7.21
N GLU A 77 19.44 15.01 6.03
CA GLU A 77 20.69 14.27 5.88
C GLU A 77 21.82 14.91 6.70
N VAL A 78 21.96 16.24 6.61
CA VAL A 78 23.00 16.96 7.37
C VAL A 78 22.82 16.75 8.87
N TRP A 79 21.60 16.88 9.40
CA TRP A 79 21.32 16.67 10.82
C TRP A 79 21.61 15.24 11.26
N LEU A 80 21.21 14.22 10.48
CA LEU A 80 21.53 12.83 10.80
C LEU A 80 23.05 12.59 10.85
N LEU A 81 23.79 13.15 9.89
CA LEU A 81 25.24 13.00 9.84
C LEU A 81 25.94 13.69 11.01
N GLU A 82 25.51 14.90 11.39
CA GLU A 82 26.00 15.62 12.57
C GLU A 82 25.71 14.84 13.86
N ASP A 83 24.46 14.39 14.03
CA ASP A 83 24.02 13.59 15.19
C ASP A 83 24.81 12.28 15.30
N TRP A 84 25.06 11.60 14.18
CA TRP A 84 25.85 10.36 14.18
C TRP A 84 27.30 10.60 14.58
N VAL A 85 27.93 11.66 14.05
CA VAL A 85 29.31 12.03 14.41
C VAL A 85 29.42 12.36 15.89
N GLU A 86 28.47 13.13 16.44
CA GLU A 86 28.42 13.44 17.87
C GLU A 86 28.19 12.18 18.72
N TYR A 87 27.23 11.34 18.32
CA TYR A 87 26.86 10.12 19.04
C TYR A 87 28.04 9.17 19.24
N ILE A 88 28.88 8.99 18.21
CA ILE A 88 30.05 8.08 18.28
C ILE A 88 31.33 8.75 18.80
N ASP A 89 31.32 10.07 19.10
CA ASP A 89 32.51 10.77 19.62
C ASP A 89 32.97 10.22 20.97
N ILE A 90 32.01 9.85 21.83
CA ILE A 90 32.29 9.22 23.13
C ILE A 90 33.07 7.91 23.01
N ASP A 91 32.94 7.22 21.87
CA ASP A 91 33.61 5.96 21.56
C ASP A 91 34.84 6.14 20.65
N GLY A 92 35.31 7.38 20.53
CA GLY A 92 36.53 7.79 19.82
C GLY A 92 36.28 8.43 18.45
N GLY A 93 35.03 8.68 18.08
CA GLY A 93 34.64 9.41 16.87
C GLY A 93 34.63 8.57 15.58
N LEU A 94 34.13 9.17 14.51
CA LEU A 94 33.99 8.54 13.19
C LEU A 94 35.35 8.11 12.61
N THR A 95 35.50 6.83 12.25
CA THR A 95 36.77 6.28 11.75
C THR A 95 36.79 5.98 10.26
N GLN A 96 35.63 5.80 9.65
CA GLN A 96 35.51 5.39 8.26
C GLN A 96 34.23 5.93 7.65
N VAL A 97 34.35 6.48 6.44
CA VAL A 97 33.22 6.79 5.58
C VAL A 97 33.39 6.06 4.27
N ILE A 98 32.46 5.17 3.95
CA ILE A 98 32.45 4.41 2.70
C ILE A 98 31.59 5.17 1.70
N ALA A 99 32.13 5.47 0.52
CA ALA A 99 31.36 6.10 -0.55
C ALA A 99 31.15 5.12 -1.71
N ILE A 100 29.90 4.92 -2.12
CA ILE A 100 29.51 4.00 -3.19
C ILE A 100 28.81 4.78 -4.30
N GLY A 101 29.20 4.53 -5.55
CA GLY A 101 28.68 5.21 -6.72
C GLY A 101 29.52 6.42 -7.14
N ASP A 102 29.06 7.08 -8.21
CA ASP A 102 29.83 8.09 -8.92
C ASP A 102 29.62 9.50 -8.34
N TYR A 103 30.50 9.89 -7.40
CA TYR A 103 30.48 11.22 -6.83
C TYR A 103 31.33 12.24 -7.61
N ARG A 104 30.90 13.50 -7.58
CA ARG A 104 31.79 14.63 -7.89
C ARG A 104 32.83 14.78 -6.78
N GLU A 105 34.10 14.97 -7.14
CA GLU A 105 35.19 15.15 -6.17
C GLU A 105 34.96 16.31 -5.20
N SER A 106 34.31 17.39 -5.64
CA SER A 106 33.93 18.51 -4.76
C SER A 106 32.94 18.09 -3.68
N THR A 107 31.98 17.24 -4.00
CA THR A 107 30.98 16.74 -3.04
C THR A 107 31.65 15.92 -1.95
N LEU A 108 32.54 14.97 -2.33
CA LEU A 108 33.29 14.18 -1.35
C LEU A 108 34.25 15.03 -0.52
N THR A 109 34.83 16.09 -1.11
CA THR A 109 35.74 16.99 -0.37
C THR A 109 34.99 17.77 0.70
N ASN A 110 33.78 18.25 0.40
CA ASN A 110 32.93 18.94 1.36
C ASN A 110 32.48 17.99 2.47
N LEU A 111 31.91 16.82 2.12
CA LEU A 111 31.50 15.82 3.09
C LEU A 111 32.66 15.38 4.01
N GLN A 112 33.87 15.21 3.46
CA GLN A 112 35.05 14.89 4.27
C GLN A 112 35.39 16.01 5.27
N TYR A 113 35.20 17.28 4.89
CA TYR A 113 35.42 18.41 5.78
C TYR A 113 34.37 18.44 6.89
N ASP A 114 33.11 18.26 6.53
CA ASP A 114 31.98 18.31 7.45
C ASP A 114 32.01 17.15 8.46
N LEU A 115 32.32 15.93 8.00
CA LEU A 115 32.39 14.73 8.84
C LEU A 115 33.69 14.61 9.65
N GLY A 116 34.71 15.43 9.34
CA GLY A 116 36.02 15.33 9.97
C GLY A 116 36.75 13.99 9.77
N CYS A 117 36.29 13.16 8.83
CA CYS A 117 36.76 11.79 8.63
C CYS A 117 37.06 11.53 7.15
N LYS A 118 38.14 10.78 6.87
CA LYS A 118 38.53 10.45 5.49
C LYS A 118 37.49 9.52 4.86
N ILE A 119 37.05 9.87 3.65
CA ILE A 119 36.19 9.02 2.83
C ILE A 119 37.03 7.97 2.11
N TYR A 120 37.00 6.73 2.62
CA TYR A 120 37.68 5.56 2.08
C TYR A 120 37.11 4.24 2.65
N PRO A 121 36.91 3.19 1.81
CA PRO A 121 37.10 3.18 0.36
C PRO A 121 36.06 4.00 -0.40
N ARG A 122 36.42 4.37 -1.63
CA ARG A 122 35.50 4.88 -2.64
C ARG A 122 35.27 3.74 -3.64
N ILE A 123 34.04 3.29 -3.78
CA ILE A 123 33.66 2.14 -4.58
C ILE A 123 32.80 2.64 -5.74
N THR A 124 33.33 2.47 -6.94
CA THR A 124 32.65 2.77 -8.21
C THR A 124 32.67 1.51 -9.06
N GLY A 125 31.67 1.31 -9.91
CA GLY A 125 31.60 0.15 -10.79
C GLY A 125 30.76 0.45 -12.02
N THR A 126 30.85 -0.44 -13.01
CA THR A 126 30.09 -0.30 -14.27
C THR A 126 28.77 -1.07 -14.29
N SER A 127 28.51 -1.87 -13.26
CA SER A 127 27.28 -2.64 -13.07
C SER A 127 27.03 -2.94 -11.60
N SER A 128 25.79 -3.31 -11.26
CA SER A 128 25.42 -3.74 -9.90
C SER A 128 26.31 -4.89 -9.39
N ALA A 129 26.60 -5.87 -10.25
CA ALA A 129 27.46 -7.01 -9.90
C ALA A 129 28.92 -6.60 -9.63
N ASP A 130 29.46 -5.62 -10.34
CA ASP A 130 30.82 -5.09 -10.12
C ASP A 130 30.93 -4.37 -8.77
N ILE A 131 29.94 -3.54 -8.45
CA ILE A 131 29.88 -2.82 -7.17
C ILE A 131 29.76 -3.80 -6.00
N ALA A 132 28.80 -4.75 -6.06
CA ALA A 132 28.60 -5.75 -5.02
C ALA A 132 29.85 -6.61 -4.80
N ALA A 133 30.51 -7.06 -5.88
CA ALA A 133 31.76 -7.80 -5.81
C ALA A 133 32.89 -6.99 -5.13
N THR A 134 32.96 -5.69 -5.42
CA THR A 134 33.98 -4.80 -4.86
C THR A 134 33.74 -4.53 -3.36
N ILE A 135 32.48 -4.31 -2.96
CA ILE A 135 32.07 -4.22 -1.55
C ILE A 135 32.42 -5.51 -0.82
N ALA A 136 32.07 -6.66 -1.39
CA ALA A 136 32.32 -7.96 -0.78
C ALA A 136 33.83 -8.19 -0.49
N VAL A 137 34.70 -7.83 -1.43
CA VAL A 137 36.15 -7.99 -1.27
C VAL A 137 36.78 -6.90 -0.40
N SER A 138 36.15 -5.72 -0.24
CA SER A 138 36.63 -4.69 0.67
C SER A 138 36.30 -4.99 2.13
N GLU A 139 35.10 -5.52 2.39
CA GLU A 139 34.56 -5.70 3.73
C GLU A 139 34.87 -7.08 4.33
N TRP A 140 34.88 -8.15 3.53
CA TRP A 140 35.20 -9.50 4.00
C TRP A 140 36.64 -9.89 3.64
N ARG A 141 37.39 -10.34 4.64
CA ARG A 141 38.72 -10.95 4.41
C ARG A 141 38.61 -12.31 3.72
N SER A 142 37.57 -13.07 4.08
CA SER A 142 37.22 -14.37 3.54
C SER A 142 35.80 -14.70 3.94
N SER A 143 35.08 -15.46 3.11
CA SER A 143 33.79 -16.04 3.48
C SER A 143 33.60 -17.35 2.72
N SER A 144 33.32 -18.44 3.44
CA SER A 144 33.00 -19.73 2.81
C SER A 144 31.61 -19.76 2.19
N THR A 145 30.77 -18.79 2.55
CA THR A 145 29.37 -18.67 2.14
C THR A 145 29.12 -17.30 1.53
N ALA A 146 28.34 -17.23 0.46
CA ALA A 146 27.80 -15.97 -0.07
C ALA A 146 26.31 -16.10 -0.31
N VAL A 147 25.58 -15.01 -0.13
CA VAL A 147 24.21 -14.91 -0.62
C VAL A 147 24.26 -14.28 -2.01
N ILE A 148 23.51 -14.83 -2.95
CA ILE A 148 23.41 -14.34 -4.32
C ILE A 148 21.96 -14.00 -4.63
N ALA A 149 21.75 -12.87 -5.30
CA ALA A 149 20.47 -12.49 -5.89
C ALA A 149 20.65 -12.12 -7.36
N LEU A 150 19.52 -11.98 -8.05
CA LEU A 150 19.51 -11.46 -9.41
C LEU A 150 19.62 -9.93 -9.38
N SER A 151 20.39 -9.36 -10.30
CA SER A 151 20.40 -7.91 -10.55
C SER A 151 20.17 -7.62 -12.02
N LYS A 152 19.60 -6.45 -12.32
CA LYS A 152 19.54 -5.91 -13.68
C LYS A 152 19.61 -4.40 -13.61
N ASP A 153 20.60 -3.81 -14.26
CA ASP A 153 20.88 -2.38 -14.12
C ASP A 153 19.84 -1.49 -14.84
N THR A 154 19.14 -2.03 -15.85
CA THR A 154 18.14 -1.29 -16.64
C THR A 154 16.96 -2.18 -17.01
N PHE A 155 15.77 -1.60 -17.10
CA PHE A 155 14.54 -2.30 -17.44
C PHE A 155 13.82 -1.64 -18.60
N ASP A 156 13.06 -2.44 -19.35
CA ASP A 156 12.26 -1.95 -20.45
C ASP A 156 10.89 -1.49 -19.92
N SER A 157 10.56 -0.23 -20.16
CA SER A 157 9.25 0.33 -19.84
C SER A 157 8.26 0.02 -20.96
N PRO A 158 7.12 -0.63 -20.68
CA PRO A 158 6.08 -0.84 -21.67
C PRO A 158 5.47 0.49 -22.12
N ASN A 159 4.93 0.53 -23.35
CA ASN A 159 4.15 1.67 -23.79
C ASN A 159 2.82 1.76 -23.01
N PRO A 160 2.33 2.98 -22.72
CA PRO A 160 1.00 3.15 -22.14
C PRO A 160 -0.09 2.56 -23.03
N ILE A 161 -1.11 1.98 -22.41
CA ILE A 161 -2.32 1.51 -23.09
C ILE A 161 -3.34 2.65 -23.02
N THR A 162 -3.85 3.08 -24.17
CA THR A 162 -4.80 4.21 -24.24
C THR A 162 -6.10 3.79 -24.91
N GLY A 163 -7.19 4.47 -24.57
CA GLY A 163 -8.47 4.31 -25.23
C GLY A 163 -9.41 5.48 -24.97
N SER A 164 -10.45 5.57 -25.78
CA SER A 164 -11.51 6.55 -25.61
C SER A 164 -12.83 6.05 -26.20
N VAL A 165 -13.93 6.58 -25.67
CA VAL A 165 -15.29 6.32 -26.14
C VAL A 165 -16.15 7.55 -25.90
N SER A 166 -17.12 7.79 -26.78
CA SER A 166 -18.13 8.84 -26.59
C SER A 166 -19.49 8.22 -26.34
N HIS A 167 -20.27 8.87 -25.48
CA HIS A 167 -21.65 8.48 -25.19
C HIS A 167 -22.56 9.71 -25.18
N ILE A 168 -23.85 9.49 -25.48
CA ILE A 168 -24.86 10.54 -25.51
C ILE A 168 -25.99 10.12 -24.58
N PHE A 169 -26.15 10.83 -23.47
CA PHE A 169 -27.36 10.76 -22.67
C PHE A 169 -28.45 11.57 -23.36
N GLN A 170 -29.59 10.96 -23.65
CA GLN A 170 -30.72 11.64 -24.28
C GLN A 170 -32.04 10.95 -23.93
N ASN A 171 -33.09 11.75 -23.70
CA ASN A 171 -34.46 11.27 -23.46
C ASN A 171 -34.57 10.27 -22.29
N GLN A 172 -33.68 10.34 -21.30
CA GLN A 172 -33.69 9.48 -20.13
C GLN A 172 -33.49 10.34 -18.90
N ALA A 173 -34.59 10.71 -18.25
CA ALA A 173 -34.56 11.45 -16.99
C ALA A 173 -34.31 10.49 -15.81
N SER A 174 -33.85 11.03 -14.69
CA SER A 174 -33.82 10.32 -13.42
C SER A 174 -35.24 9.91 -12.99
N GLN A 175 -35.35 8.75 -12.32
CA GLN A 175 -36.63 8.20 -11.91
C GLN A 175 -36.63 7.82 -10.43
N LEU A 176 -37.60 8.35 -9.69
CA LEU A 176 -37.89 7.96 -8.32
C LEU A 176 -38.78 6.71 -8.29
N SER A 177 -38.48 5.80 -7.36
CA SER A 177 -39.31 4.65 -7.00
C SER A 177 -39.62 4.66 -5.51
N GLU A 178 -40.91 4.72 -5.19
CA GLU A 178 -41.43 4.69 -3.82
C GLU A 178 -42.05 3.32 -3.52
N PHE A 179 -41.70 2.72 -2.40
CA PHE A 179 -42.25 1.44 -1.95
C PHE A 179 -42.17 1.28 -0.43
N GLY A 180 -42.97 0.34 0.09
CA GLY A 180 -43.01 0.05 1.53
C GLY A 180 -42.22 -1.20 1.88
N GLY A 181 -41.76 -1.27 3.13
CA GLY A 181 -41.18 -2.47 3.72
C GLY A 181 -41.60 -2.66 5.17
N SER A 182 -41.26 -3.81 5.76
CA SER A 182 -41.48 -4.08 7.18
C SER A 182 -40.25 -4.72 7.79
N VAL A 183 -39.79 -4.17 8.92
CA VAL A 183 -38.65 -4.68 9.68
C VAL A 183 -39.16 -5.25 10.99
N VAL A 184 -38.89 -6.54 11.22
CA VAL A 184 -39.32 -7.27 12.42
C VAL A 184 -38.13 -7.49 13.35
N GLY A 185 -38.33 -7.22 14.63
CA GLY A 185 -37.34 -7.46 15.67
C GLY A 185 -37.23 -8.90 16.10
N ASN A 186 -36.25 -9.62 15.57
CA ASN A 186 -35.91 -10.99 15.98
C ASN A 186 -34.40 -11.24 16.07
N LEU A 187 -33.58 -10.18 16.12
CA LEU A 187 -32.10 -10.20 16.04
C LEU A 187 -31.53 -10.69 14.70
N ALA A 188 -32.36 -11.01 13.71
CA ALA A 188 -31.95 -11.24 12.33
C ALA A 188 -32.38 -10.05 11.45
N PRO A 189 -31.64 -9.75 10.36
CA PRO A 189 -32.02 -8.68 9.45
C PRO A 189 -33.32 -9.02 8.70
N SER A 190 -34.16 -8.01 8.51
CA SER A 190 -35.28 -8.05 7.55
C SER A 190 -34.78 -7.50 6.21
N SER A 191 -35.03 -8.23 5.13
CA SER A 191 -34.59 -7.85 3.78
C SER A 191 -35.69 -7.07 3.06
N ILE A 192 -35.35 -5.89 2.54
CA ILE A 192 -36.17 -5.13 1.62
C ILE A 192 -35.43 -5.10 0.28
N THR A 193 -36.07 -5.56 -0.79
CA THR A 193 -35.43 -5.67 -2.10
C THR A 193 -35.96 -4.65 -3.10
N PHE A 194 -35.12 -4.27 -4.05
CA PHE A 194 -35.47 -3.41 -5.18
C PHE A 194 -34.60 -3.80 -6.39
N THR A 195 -35.04 -3.44 -7.60
CA THR A 195 -34.32 -3.78 -8.84
C THR A 195 -34.13 -2.52 -9.66
N PRO A 196 -32.88 -2.00 -9.75
CA PRO A 196 -32.60 -0.87 -10.60
C PRO A 196 -32.91 -1.17 -12.08
N PRO A 197 -33.41 -0.19 -12.85
CA PRO A 197 -33.52 -0.32 -14.29
C PRO A 197 -32.16 -0.52 -14.95
N SER A 198 -32.09 -1.34 -16.00
CA SER A 198 -30.83 -1.61 -16.75
C SER A 198 -30.13 -0.39 -17.37
N TRP A 199 -30.80 0.77 -17.45
CA TRP A 199 -30.22 2.03 -17.94
C TRP A 199 -29.57 2.86 -16.84
N ALA A 200 -29.80 2.51 -15.57
CA ALA A 200 -29.27 3.26 -14.45
C ALA A 200 -27.80 2.91 -14.24
N GLY A 201 -26.97 3.92 -14.01
CA GLY A 201 -25.57 3.73 -13.59
C GLY A 201 -25.34 4.09 -12.13
N TRP A 202 -26.30 4.76 -11.50
CA TRP A 202 -26.19 5.20 -10.12
C TRP A 202 -27.55 5.14 -9.43
N ILE A 203 -27.51 4.87 -8.13
CA ILE A 203 -28.67 4.87 -7.26
C ILE A 203 -28.43 5.73 -6.02
N GLU A 204 -29.44 6.52 -5.67
CA GLU A 204 -29.59 7.16 -4.36
C GLU A 204 -30.80 6.53 -3.68
N GLY A 205 -30.72 6.18 -2.40
CA GLY A 205 -31.86 5.65 -1.69
C GLY A 205 -32.00 6.19 -0.29
N ARG A 206 -33.25 6.25 0.19
CA ARG A 206 -33.66 6.77 1.50
C ARG A 206 -34.68 5.81 2.10
N PHE A 207 -34.30 5.16 3.19
CA PHE A 207 -35.14 4.19 3.88
C PHE A 207 -35.53 4.79 5.24
N ASN A 208 -36.70 5.39 5.27
CA ASN A 208 -37.23 6.15 6.39
C ASN A 208 -38.22 5.32 7.21
N TRP A 209 -38.42 5.72 8.46
CA TRP A 209 -39.46 5.15 9.32
C TRP A 209 -40.03 6.22 10.25
N THR A 210 -41.23 5.97 10.75
CA THR A 210 -41.82 6.78 11.81
C THR A 210 -41.70 6.04 13.14
N ASP A 211 -41.14 6.71 14.15
CA ASP A 211 -41.08 6.14 15.49
C ASP A 211 -42.48 5.95 16.09
N SER A 212 -42.69 4.78 16.70
CA SER A 212 -43.89 4.51 17.49
C SER A 212 -43.86 5.21 18.86
N ASP A 213 -42.68 5.53 19.39
CA ASP A 213 -42.47 6.26 20.64
C ASP A 213 -41.44 7.39 20.49
N PRO A 214 -41.86 8.67 20.49
CA PRO A 214 -40.96 9.81 20.35
C PRO A 214 -40.02 10.03 21.57
N LEU A 215 -40.21 9.30 22.67
CA LEU A 215 -39.30 9.32 23.83
C LEU A 215 -38.19 8.27 23.73
N HIS A 216 -38.34 7.28 22.85
CA HIS A 216 -37.40 6.18 22.64
C HIS A 216 -37.29 5.88 21.13
N PRO A 217 -36.53 6.70 20.37
CA PRO A 217 -36.42 6.52 18.94
C PRO A 217 -35.87 5.14 18.59
N GLU A 218 -36.46 4.50 17.58
CA GLU A 218 -36.00 3.18 17.14
C GLU A 218 -34.66 3.33 16.43
N ILE A 219 -33.70 2.44 16.75
CA ILE A 219 -32.39 2.46 16.11
C ILE A 219 -32.28 1.23 15.23
N LEU A 220 -32.17 1.49 13.92
CA LEU A 220 -32.00 0.48 12.88
C LEU A 220 -30.56 0.53 12.36
N THR A 221 -29.98 -0.64 12.12
CA THR A 221 -28.72 -0.78 11.39
C THR A 221 -28.98 -1.44 10.05
N HIS A 222 -28.10 -1.24 9.07
CA HIS A 222 -28.32 -1.77 7.73
C HIS A 222 -27.04 -2.29 7.06
N GLU A 223 -27.28 -3.09 6.02
CA GLU A 223 -26.30 -3.54 5.04
C GLU A 223 -26.95 -3.46 3.65
N LEU A 224 -26.43 -2.62 2.77
CA LEU A 224 -26.71 -2.65 1.34
C LEU A 224 -25.91 -3.77 0.67
N ILE A 225 -26.62 -4.66 -0.02
CA ILE A 225 -26.06 -5.85 -0.67
C ILE A 225 -26.40 -5.80 -2.16
N ASP A 226 -25.38 -5.96 -2.98
CA ASP A 226 -25.52 -6.01 -4.43
C ASP A 226 -26.11 -7.36 -4.91
N PRO A 227 -26.52 -7.48 -6.19
CA PRO A 227 -27.03 -8.72 -6.76
C PRO A 227 -26.08 -9.93 -6.68
N THR A 228 -24.78 -9.71 -6.46
CA THR A 228 -23.79 -10.78 -6.33
C THR A 228 -23.63 -11.26 -4.87
N GLY A 229 -24.26 -10.58 -3.92
CA GLY A 229 -24.19 -10.87 -2.49
C GLY A 229 -23.06 -10.12 -1.77
N ILE A 230 -22.40 -9.16 -2.43
CA ILE A 230 -21.34 -8.35 -1.82
C ILE A 230 -21.99 -7.22 -1.02
N ILE A 231 -21.51 -7.02 0.20
CA ILE A 231 -21.86 -5.84 0.99
C ILE A 231 -21.14 -4.63 0.38
N VAL A 232 -21.93 -3.73 -0.17
CA VAL A 232 -21.54 -2.45 -0.78
C VAL A 232 -22.14 -1.29 0.01
N ASP A 233 -22.30 -1.51 1.31
CA ASP A 233 -22.76 -0.51 2.26
C ASP A 233 -21.62 0.44 2.62
N TYR A 234 -21.81 1.71 2.26
CA TYR A 234 -20.86 2.78 2.53
C TYR A 234 -21.35 3.76 3.61
N SER A 235 -22.02 3.23 4.63
CA SER A 235 -22.53 3.98 5.78
C SER A 235 -21.48 4.79 6.54
N VAL A 236 -21.93 5.93 7.08
CA VAL A 236 -21.07 6.91 7.78
C VAL A 236 -20.76 6.51 9.22
N TYR A 237 -19.70 7.12 9.77
CA TYR A 237 -19.25 6.96 11.17
C TYR A 237 -20.39 7.09 12.17
N ASN A 238 -21.29 8.06 12.00
CA ASN A 238 -22.41 8.24 12.93
C ASN A 238 -23.29 7.00 13.01
N GLN A 239 -23.64 6.38 11.87
CA GLN A 239 -24.44 5.14 11.85
C GLN A 239 -23.67 3.97 12.48
N MET A 240 -22.35 3.86 12.24
CA MET A 240 -21.47 2.86 12.87
C MET A 240 -21.19 3.10 14.37
N TYR A 241 -21.20 4.35 14.80
CA TYR A 241 -21.09 4.72 16.21
C TYR A 241 -22.40 4.42 16.93
N PHE A 242 -23.54 4.74 16.32
CA PHE A 242 -24.87 4.47 16.86
C PHE A 242 -25.17 2.98 16.96
N SER A 243 -24.68 2.16 16.03
CA SER A 243 -24.78 0.69 16.14
C SER A 243 -24.07 0.13 17.38
N ARG A 244 -23.06 0.84 17.90
CA ARG A 244 -22.29 0.46 19.10
C ARG A 244 -22.79 1.14 20.37
N ASN A 245 -23.39 2.32 20.25
CA ASN A 245 -23.71 3.24 21.35
C ASN A 245 -25.18 3.69 21.30
N THR A 246 -26.08 2.73 21.13
CA THR A 246 -27.53 2.95 20.95
C THR A 246 -28.16 3.81 22.06
N GLY A 247 -27.63 3.77 23.28
CA GLY A 247 -28.16 4.54 24.43
C GLY A 247 -27.91 6.06 24.41
N TYR A 248 -27.17 6.59 23.42
CA TYR A 248 -26.83 8.03 23.34
C TYR A 248 -27.54 8.78 22.20
N VAL A 249 -28.48 8.14 21.49
CA VAL A 249 -29.14 8.71 20.31
C VAL A 249 -30.49 9.31 20.69
N ALA A 250 -30.73 10.57 20.30
CA ALA A 250 -31.94 11.31 20.63
C ALA A 250 -32.97 11.39 19.48
N SER A 251 -32.65 10.92 18.26
CA SER A 251 -33.55 10.98 17.09
C SER A 251 -33.19 9.93 16.02
N PRO A 252 -34.16 9.50 15.18
CA PRO A 252 -33.91 8.65 14.01
C PRO A 252 -32.91 9.28 13.05
N VAL A 253 -32.12 8.44 12.39
CA VAL A 253 -31.22 8.86 11.32
C VAL A 253 -31.66 8.13 10.05
N PRO A 254 -32.13 8.83 9.01
CA PRO A 254 -32.45 8.21 7.72
C PRO A 254 -31.38 7.23 7.25
N LEU A 255 -31.80 6.06 6.76
CA LEU A 255 -30.88 5.09 6.16
C LEU A 255 -30.70 5.47 4.69
N ASN A 256 -29.69 6.30 4.43
CA ASN A 256 -29.39 6.80 3.10
C ASN A 256 -28.19 6.08 2.49
N PHE A 257 -28.23 5.85 1.18
CA PHE A 257 -27.09 5.39 0.41
C PHE A 257 -27.00 6.13 -0.93
N TRP A 258 -25.79 6.18 -1.48
CA TRP A 258 -25.51 6.76 -2.79
C TRP A 258 -24.36 5.99 -3.44
N VAL A 259 -24.66 5.13 -4.42
CA VAL A 259 -23.68 4.16 -4.97
C VAL A 259 -23.81 3.98 -6.47
N PRO A 260 -22.70 3.69 -7.18
CA PRO A 260 -22.77 3.20 -8.56
C PRO A 260 -23.43 1.83 -8.59
N ILE A 261 -24.10 1.53 -9.70
CA ILE A 261 -24.60 0.18 -9.96
C ILE A 261 -23.43 -0.68 -10.46
N THR A 262 -23.00 -1.63 -9.64
CA THR A 262 -21.88 -2.55 -9.93
C THR A 262 -22.33 -3.80 -10.69
N SER A 263 -23.61 -4.17 -10.59
CA SER A 263 -24.19 -5.32 -11.26
C SER A 263 -25.69 -5.18 -11.48
N ASP A 264 -26.17 -5.79 -12.56
CA ASP A 264 -27.60 -5.90 -12.86
C ASP A 264 -28.26 -6.93 -11.94
N GLY A 265 -29.45 -6.63 -11.43
CA GLY A 265 -30.26 -7.58 -10.69
C GLY A 265 -30.97 -6.99 -9.48
N GLU A 266 -31.39 -7.87 -8.57
CA GLU A 266 -32.08 -7.49 -7.33
C GLU A 266 -31.06 -7.07 -6.26
N TRP A 267 -31.17 -5.84 -5.81
CA TRP A 267 -30.42 -5.28 -4.69
C TRP A 267 -31.20 -5.51 -3.39
N THR A 268 -30.48 -5.70 -2.29
CA THR A 268 -31.09 -5.97 -0.99
C THR A 268 -30.60 -4.97 0.06
N MET A 269 -31.54 -4.27 0.67
CA MET A 269 -31.32 -3.52 1.91
C MET A 269 -31.68 -4.43 3.10
N ASN A 270 -30.67 -4.97 3.78
CA ASN A 270 -30.85 -5.71 5.01
C ASN A 270 -30.92 -4.75 6.19
N ILE A 271 -32.01 -4.76 6.95
CA ILE A 271 -32.20 -3.85 8.09
C ILE A 271 -32.36 -4.67 9.37
N THR A 272 -31.50 -4.42 10.35
CA THR A 272 -31.53 -5.08 11.65
C THR A 272 -32.19 -4.18 12.69
N ARG A 273 -33.09 -4.78 13.46
CA ARG A 273 -33.80 -4.17 14.56
C ARG A 273 -33.46 -4.86 15.88
N TYR A 274 -33.29 -4.07 16.94
CA TYR A 274 -32.88 -4.58 18.27
C TYR A 274 -34.01 -4.65 19.32
N SER A 275 -35.21 -4.12 19.03
CA SER A 275 -36.41 -4.24 19.88
C SER A 275 -37.42 -5.24 19.28
N ASN A 276 -38.24 -5.91 20.10
CA ASN A 276 -39.13 -7.02 19.69
C ASN A 276 -40.44 -6.59 18.96
N ASP A 277 -40.38 -5.53 18.15
CA ASP A 277 -41.53 -4.91 17.51
C ASP A 277 -41.45 -4.98 15.97
N THR A 278 -42.46 -4.46 15.25
CA THR A 278 -42.44 -4.31 13.78
C THR A 278 -42.47 -2.82 13.37
N THR A 279 -41.56 -2.42 12.49
CA THR A 279 -41.44 -1.04 11.97
C THR A 279 -41.81 -1.07 10.50
N THR A 280 -42.72 -0.19 10.09
CA THR A 280 -43.02 0.02 8.67
C THR A 280 -42.00 1.00 8.12
N MET A 281 -41.41 0.65 6.97
CA MET A 281 -40.44 1.48 6.27
C MET A 281 -41.10 2.16 5.08
N ASP A 282 -40.76 3.42 4.90
CA ASP A 282 -41.04 4.22 3.71
C ASP A 282 -39.74 4.35 2.91
N CYS A 283 -39.69 3.72 1.73
CA CYS A 283 -38.46 3.52 0.98
C CYS A 283 -38.54 4.27 -0.35
N GLU A 284 -37.53 5.08 -0.61
CA GLU A 284 -37.35 5.85 -1.84
C GLU A 284 -36.02 5.42 -2.47
N VAL A 285 -36.03 5.18 -3.79
CA VAL A 285 -34.80 4.98 -4.56
C VAL A 285 -34.88 5.77 -5.87
N ASP A 286 -33.95 6.71 -6.04
CA ASP A 286 -33.72 7.45 -7.27
C ASP A 286 -32.71 6.71 -8.16
N TYR A 287 -33.08 6.56 -9.43
CA TYR A 287 -32.26 5.94 -10.47
C TYR A 287 -31.74 7.01 -11.42
N HIS A 288 -30.41 7.11 -11.55
CA HIS A 288 -29.77 8.07 -12.45
C HIS A 288 -29.21 7.39 -13.71
N PRO A 289 -29.41 7.98 -14.91
CA PRO A 289 -28.93 7.42 -16.17
C PRO A 289 -27.42 7.21 -16.17
N GLY A 290 -26.99 6.06 -16.64
CA GLY A 290 -25.59 5.63 -16.62
C GLY A 290 -25.05 5.17 -17.96
N PHE A 291 -23.73 5.26 -18.09
CA PHE A 291 -22.95 4.64 -19.13
C PHE A 291 -21.73 3.97 -18.51
N SER A 292 -21.52 2.71 -18.86
CA SER A 292 -20.40 1.91 -18.36
C SER A 292 -19.49 1.50 -19.50
N GLN A 293 -18.17 1.59 -19.27
CA GLN A 293 -17.13 1.14 -20.18
C GLN A 293 -16.15 0.22 -19.46
N THR A 294 -15.91 -0.94 -20.06
CA THR A 294 -14.96 -1.92 -19.54
C THR A 294 -13.56 -1.69 -20.10
N VAL A 295 -12.53 -1.84 -19.25
CA VAL A 295 -11.11 -1.73 -19.63
C VAL A 295 -10.33 -2.89 -19.01
N ILE A 296 -9.42 -3.49 -19.79
CA ILE A 296 -8.52 -4.55 -19.29
C ILE A 296 -7.23 -3.92 -18.75
N VAL A 297 -6.99 -4.10 -17.46
CA VAL A 297 -5.79 -3.65 -16.75
C VAL A 297 -4.79 -4.81 -16.63
N PRO A 298 -3.53 -4.64 -17.07
CA PRO A 298 -2.49 -5.67 -16.95
C PRO A 298 -1.93 -5.78 -15.52
N SER A 299 -1.28 -6.90 -15.20
CA SER A 299 -0.68 -7.15 -13.87
C SER A 299 0.40 -6.18 -13.43
N ALA A 300 1.11 -5.58 -14.38
CA ALA A 300 2.17 -4.60 -14.12
C ALA A 300 1.68 -3.14 -14.20
N ALA A 301 0.38 -2.88 -14.11
CA ALA A 301 -0.15 -1.52 -14.20
C ALA A 301 0.41 -0.64 -13.06
N GLU A 302 0.86 0.55 -13.43
CA GLU A 302 1.39 1.55 -12.52
C GLU A 302 0.31 2.60 -12.21
N TRP A 303 -0.40 3.08 -13.23
CA TRP A 303 -1.53 4.00 -13.08
C TRP A 303 -2.67 3.60 -14.01
N LEU A 304 -3.91 3.78 -13.54
CA LEU A 304 -5.11 3.87 -14.38
C LEU A 304 -5.66 5.29 -14.25
N ASN A 305 -5.42 6.09 -15.29
CA ASN A 305 -5.87 7.47 -15.37
C ASN A 305 -7.09 7.52 -16.27
N VAL A 306 -8.21 8.00 -15.73
CA VAL A 306 -9.48 8.10 -16.45
C VAL A 306 -9.94 9.54 -16.44
N THR A 307 -10.30 10.06 -17.61
CA THR A 307 -10.81 11.42 -17.79
C THR A 307 -12.18 11.34 -18.43
N MET A 308 -13.15 12.03 -17.85
CA MET A 308 -14.47 12.26 -18.39
C MET A 308 -14.61 13.74 -18.71
N SER A 309 -15.15 14.07 -19.89
CA SER A 309 -15.50 15.43 -20.28
C SER A 309 -16.91 15.48 -20.85
N TRP A 310 -17.60 16.61 -20.69
CA TRP A 310 -18.98 16.77 -21.16
C TRP A 310 -19.29 18.22 -21.57
N ASN A 311 -20.33 18.37 -22.38
CA ASN A 311 -20.62 19.63 -23.07
C ASN A 311 -21.72 20.49 -22.41
N ASN A 312 -22.55 19.92 -21.53
CA ASN A 312 -23.59 20.69 -20.86
C ASN A 312 -23.05 21.49 -19.67
N VAL A 313 -23.55 22.71 -19.52
CA VAL A 313 -23.33 23.55 -18.34
C VAL A 313 -24.33 23.19 -17.26
N ALA A 314 -23.97 23.40 -15.99
CA ALA A 314 -24.84 23.18 -14.84
C ALA A 314 -25.36 21.73 -14.70
N THR A 315 -24.65 20.75 -15.23
CA THR A 315 -24.93 19.32 -15.03
C THR A 315 -23.99 18.69 -14.02
N ASP A 316 -24.53 17.77 -13.23
CA ASP A 316 -23.79 17.00 -12.23
C ASP A 316 -23.56 15.58 -12.76
N LEU A 317 -22.30 15.18 -12.92
CA LEU A 317 -21.90 13.86 -13.44
C LEU A 317 -20.96 13.18 -12.45
N ASN A 318 -21.19 11.90 -12.20
CA ASN A 318 -20.29 11.06 -11.42
C ASN A 318 -19.41 10.23 -12.33
N LEU A 319 -18.15 10.06 -11.94
CA LEU A 319 -17.21 9.08 -12.49
C LEU A 319 -16.82 8.11 -11.37
N ALA A 320 -16.87 6.80 -11.63
CA ALA A 320 -16.45 5.77 -10.69
C ALA A 320 -15.67 4.64 -11.37
N LEU A 321 -14.76 4.03 -10.62
CA LEU A 321 -14.02 2.84 -11.00
C LEU A 321 -14.47 1.66 -10.14
N ILE A 322 -14.97 0.63 -10.80
CA ILE A 322 -15.32 -0.65 -10.20
C ILE A 322 -14.22 -1.64 -10.55
N ASP A 323 -13.66 -2.28 -9.53
CA ASP A 323 -12.58 -3.24 -9.69
C ASP A 323 -13.11 -4.58 -10.26
N PRO A 324 -12.20 -5.50 -10.66
CA PRO A 324 -12.59 -6.80 -11.21
C PRO A 324 -13.36 -7.72 -10.24
N THR A 325 -13.44 -7.35 -8.96
CA THR A 325 -14.22 -8.07 -7.94
C THR A 325 -15.60 -7.46 -7.70
N GLY A 326 -15.98 -6.42 -8.46
CA GLY A 326 -17.26 -5.74 -8.35
C GLY A 326 -17.31 -4.66 -7.26
N ARG A 327 -16.17 -4.28 -6.67
CA ARG A 327 -16.10 -3.29 -5.58
C ARG A 327 -15.79 -1.90 -6.11
N LEU A 328 -16.41 -0.88 -5.54
CA LEU A 328 -16.07 0.52 -5.80
C LEU A 328 -14.67 0.82 -5.27
N ALA A 329 -13.71 1.03 -6.17
CA ALA A 329 -12.33 1.30 -5.81
C ALA A 329 -12.06 2.80 -5.62
N MET A 330 -12.60 3.64 -6.50
CA MET A 330 -12.46 5.10 -6.44
C MET A 330 -13.57 5.79 -7.24
N TRP A 331 -13.85 7.05 -6.92
CA TRP A 331 -14.81 7.86 -7.63
C TRP A 331 -14.47 9.34 -7.54
N ALA A 332 -15.00 10.10 -8.49
CA ALA A 332 -14.86 11.54 -8.60
C ALA A 332 -16.23 12.12 -9.01
N PRO A 333 -17.00 12.67 -8.06
CA PRO A 333 -18.26 13.34 -8.35
C PRO A 333 -18.01 14.80 -8.77
N ALA A 334 -18.56 15.19 -9.92
CA ALA A 334 -18.35 16.49 -10.52
C ALA A 334 -19.67 17.27 -10.69
N GLY A 335 -19.62 18.58 -10.45
CA GLY A 335 -20.71 19.50 -10.75
C GLY A 335 -20.25 20.65 -11.63
N SER A 336 -20.90 20.87 -12.77
CA SER A 336 -20.50 21.89 -13.74
C SER A 336 -21.06 23.27 -13.37
N ILE A 337 -20.60 23.92 -12.30
CA ILE A 337 -21.24 25.17 -11.85
C ILE A 337 -21.08 26.32 -12.86
N LEU A 338 -19.92 26.43 -13.53
CA LEU A 338 -19.60 27.60 -14.39
C LEU A 338 -18.66 27.33 -15.58
N SER A 339 -18.06 26.14 -15.73
CA SER A 339 -17.10 25.82 -16.80
C SER A 339 -17.73 25.01 -17.93
N ASN A 340 -17.49 25.42 -19.18
CA ASN A 340 -17.84 24.65 -20.38
C ASN A 340 -16.58 24.51 -21.27
N PRO A 341 -16.12 23.30 -21.59
CA PRO A 341 -16.66 22.00 -21.17
C PRO A 341 -16.40 21.69 -19.68
N GLY A 342 -17.26 20.86 -19.10
CA GLY A 342 -16.99 20.23 -17.80
C GLY A 342 -16.03 19.06 -17.97
N HIS A 343 -15.21 18.79 -16.96
CA HIS A 343 -14.30 17.65 -16.93
C HIS A 343 -14.10 17.14 -15.50
N GLU A 344 -13.75 15.86 -15.38
CA GLU A 344 -13.41 15.21 -14.12
C GLU A 344 -12.40 14.08 -14.37
N THR A 345 -11.55 13.80 -13.38
CA THR A 345 -10.46 12.82 -13.51
C THR A 345 -10.34 11.90 -12.30
N ILE A 346 -9.96 10.65 -12.54
CA ILE A 346 -9.51 9.72 -11.51
C ILE A 346 -8.11 9.23 -11.90
N ASP A 347 -7.14 9.40 -10.99
CA ASP A 347 -5.80 8.85 -11.09
C ASP A 347 -5.66 7.73 -10.05
N PHE A 348 -5.66 6.47 -10.50
CA PHE A 348 -5.63 5.32 -9.60
C PHE A 348 -4.26 4.63 -9.64
N PRO A 349 -3.46 4.67 -8.55
CA PRO A 349 -2.14 4.06 -8.51
C PRO A 349 -2.24 2.55 -8.29
N HIS A 350 -1.36 1.80 -8.96
CA HIS A 350 -1.20 0.35 -8.87
C HIS A 350 -2.55 -0.39 -8.85
N PRO A 351 -3.36 -0.26 -9.92
CA PRO A 351 -4.62 -0.98 -10.03
C PRO A 351 -4.36 -2.48 -10.22
N MET A 352 -5.27 -3.29 -9.68
CA MET A 352 -5.17 -4.74 -9.79
C MET A 352 -5.38 -5.24 -11.22
N GLU A 353 -4.76 -6.37 -11.56
CA GLU A 353 -4.98 -7.01 -12.85
C GLU A 353 -6.46 -7.38 -13.01
N GLY A 354 -7.00 -7.15 -14.21
CA GLY A 354 -8.27 -7.72 -14.62
C GLY A 354 -9.16 -6.75 -15.36
N GLU A 355 -10.43 -7.11 -15.42
CA GLU A 355 -11.46 -6.36 -16.12
C GLU A 355 -12.08 -5.30 -15.19
N TRP A 356 -11.73 -4.04 -15.41
CA TRP A 356 -12.28 -2.90 -14.67
C TRP A 356 -13.48 -2.31 -15.38
N THR A 357 -14.43 -1.78 -14.62
CA THR A 357 -15.59 -1.07 -15.17
C THR A 357 -15.55 0.39 -14.75
N ILE A 358 -15.50 1.28 -15.74
CA ILE A 358 -15.66 2.72 -15.55
C ILE A 358 -17.15 3.02 -15.66
N VAL A 359 -17.72 3.62 -14.62
CA VAL A 359 -19.13 4.02 -14.58
C VAL A 359 -19.21 5.53 -14.63
N THR A 360 -20.02 6.05 -15.54
CA THR A 360 -20.39 7.46 -15.62
C THR A 360 -21.89 7.58 -15.43
N ALA A 361 -22.34 8.54 -14.63
CA ALA A 361 -23.78 8.72 -14.40
C ALA A 361 -24.14 10.19 -14.30
N TRP A 362 -25.27 10.56 -14.90
CA TRP A 362 -25.78 11.91 -14.88
C TRP A 362 -26.81 12.06 -13.75
N ASN A 363 -26.39 12.71 -12.66
CA ASN A 363 -27.25 12.95 -11.51
C ASN A 363 -28.32 13.98 -11.87
N ASP A 364 -29.52 13.79 -11.33
CA ASP A 364 -30.70 14.64 -11.59
C ASP A 364 -30.94 14.90 -13.08
N ALA A 365 -30.69 13.89 -13.91
CA ALA A 365 -30.81 13.99 -15.34
C ALA A 365 -32.23 14.39 -15.75
N THR A 366 -32.32 15.27 -16.74
CA THR A 366 -33.58 15.65 -17.38
C THR A 366 -33.71 14.95 -18.73
N GLU A 367 -34.72 15.31 -19.52
CA GLU A 367 -34.87 14.79 -20.90
C GLU A 367 -33.88 15.43 -21.90
N GLU A 368 -33.06 16.40 -21.47
CA GLU A 368 -32.11 17.07 -22.34
C GLU A 368 -30.97 16.16 -22.80
N GLN A 369 -30.23 16.59 -23.82
CA GLN A 369 -29.09 15.83 -24.33
C GLN A 369 -27.81 16.28 -23.63
N ASN A 370 -26.99 15.32 -23.14
CA ASN A 370 -25.65 15.58 -22.63
C ASN A 370 -24.66 14.59 -23.26
N ASN A 371 -23.64 15.13 -23.93
CA ASN A 371 -22.62 14.31 -24.58
C ASN A 371 -21.41 14.20 -23.67
N ILE A 372 -20.95 12.98 -23.46
CA ILE A 372 -19.72 12.70 -22.73
C ILE A 372 -18.66 12.10 -23.64
N GLU A 373 -17.40 12.42 -23.35
CA GLU A 373 -16.22 11.75 -23.87
C GLU A 373 -15.43 11.20 -22.69
N LEU A 374 -15.20 9.90 -22.71
CA LEU A 374 -14.42 9.17 -21.73
C LEU A 374 -13.13 8.73 -22.38
N SER A 375 -12.00 9.00 -21.75
CA SER A 375 -10.68 8.52 -22.17
C SER A 375 -9.94 7.91 -20.99
N TRP A 376 -9.07 6.94 -21.28
CA TRP A 376 -8.21 6.34 -20.27
C TRP A 376 -6.81 6.12 -20.79
N GLU A 377 -5.85 6.16 -19.87
CA GLU A 377 -4.46 5.79 -20.06
C GLU A 377 -4.03 4.87 -18.92
N ILE A 378 -3.35 3.78 -19.27
CA ILE A 378 -2.77 2.84 -18.31
C ILE A 378 -1.26 2.84 -18.52
N SER A 379 -0.52 3.41 -17.56
CA SER A 379 0.94 3.25 -17.52
C SER A 379 1.31 1.94 -16.84
N GLN A 380 2.52 1.45 -17.11
CA GLN A 380 2.98 0.15 -16.63
C GLN A 380 4.38 0.25 -16.05
N LEU A 381 4.60 -0.47 -14.95
CA LEU A 381 5.91 -0.64 -14.36
C LEU A 381 6.85 -1.36 -15.34
N PRO A 382 8.17 -1.09 -15.26
CA PRO A 382 9.15 -1.82 -16.05
C PRO A 382 9.06 -3.33 -15.83
N SER A 383 9.23 -4.10 -16.90
CA SER A 383 8.97 -5.55 -16.89
C SER A 383 9.87 -6.29 -15.90
N ASN A 384 9.27 -7.08 -14.99
CA ASN A 384 9.94 -7.83 -13.92
C ASN A 384 10.67 -6.99 -12.86
N LEU A 385 10.54 -5.66 -12.85
CA LEU A 385 11.26 -4.80 -11.91
C LEU A 385 11.13 -5.26 -10.46
N GLN A 386 9.89 -5.41 -9.99
CA GLN A 386 9.60 -5.86 -8.63
C GLN A 386 10.31 -7.18 -8.29
N ALA A 387 10.36 -8.13 -9.22
CA ALA A 387 10.91 -9.45 -8.94
C ALA A 387 12.42 -9.42 -8.65
N TYR A 388 13.16 -8.56 -9.35
CA TYR A 388 14.58 -8.34 -9.09
C TYR A 388 14.80 -7.57 -7.78
N LEU A 389 14.06 -6.49 -7.54
CA LEU A 389 14.21 -5.67 -6.34
C LEU A 389 13.85 -6.45 -5.07
N GLU A 390 12.74 -7.20 -5.08
CA GLU A 390 12.28 -8.00 -3.94
C GLU A 390 13.22 -9.19 -3.66
N SER A 391 13.79 -9.80 -4.71
CA SER A 391 14.86 -10.81 -4.59
C SER A 391 16.10 -10.23 -3.93
N ALA A 392 16.63 -9.13 -4.45
CA ALA A 392 17.83 -8.47 -3.93
C ALA A 392 17.64 -7.96 -2.49
N ALA A 393 16.47 -7.42 -2.17
CA ALA A 393 16.14 -6.91 -0.85
C ALA A 393 16.14 -8.02 0.21
N ASN A 394 15.45 -9.14 -0.06
CA ASN A 394 15.44 -10.28 0.86
C ASN A 394 16.83 -10.95 0.95
N ALA A 395 17.60 -10.96 -0.13
CA ALA A 395 18.96 -11.45 -0.12
C ALA A 395 19.88 -10.58 0.76
N ALA A 396 19.70 -9.26 0.76
CA ALA A 396 20.42 -8.33 1.62
C ALA A 396 20.09 -8.58 3.10
N VAL A 397 18.82 -8.79 3.43
CA VAL A 397 18.40 -9.18 4.78
C VAL A 397 19.08 -10.49 5.20
N LEU A 398 18.98 -11.53 4.37
CA LEU A 398 19.56 -12.83 4.69
C LEU A 398 21.08 -12.77 4.86
N ALA A 399 21.76 -12.03 3.99
CA ALA A 399 23.20 -11.80 4.06
C ALA A 399 23.61 -11.06 5.34
N SER A 400 22.83 -10.07 5.76
CA SER A 400 23.00 -9.34 7.02
C SER A 400 22.83 -10.24 8.24
N GLN A 401 21.79 -11.08 8.26
CA GLN A 401 21.56 -12.04 9.37
C GLN A 401 22.70 -13.05 9.50
N MET A 402 23.33 -13.44 8.40
CA MET A 402 24.42 -14.42 8.38
C MET A 402 25.82 -13.80 8.48
N ASN A 403 25.94 -12.47 8.38
CA ASN A 403 27.21 -11.75 8.25
C ASN A 403 28.09 -12.30 7.11
N VAL A 404 27.50 -12.39 5.92
CA VAL A 404 28.14 -12.88 4.69
C VAL A 404 27.95 -11.86 3.56
N PRO A 405 28.81 -11.86 2.52
CA PRO A 405 28.64 -10.95 1.40
C PRO A 405 27.35 -11.24 0.60
N LEU A 406 26.72 -10.17 0.12
CA LEU A 406 25.73 -10.20 -0.96
C LEU A 406 26.44 -9.96 -2.30
N LEU A 407 26.25 -10.87 -3.25
CA LEU A 407 26.72 -10.75 -4.63
C LEU A 407 25.54 -10.82 -5.60
N TYR A 408 25.74 -10.35 -6.83
CA TYR A 408 24.71 -10.41 -7.86
C TYR A 408 25.08 -11.26 -9.06
N VAL A 409 24.07 -11.82 -9.70
CA VAL A 409 24.18 -12.54 -10.97
C VAL A 409 23.09 -12.08 -11.94
N ASP A 410 23.28 -12.37 -13.22
CA ASP A 410 22.23 -12.21 -14.21
C ASP A 410 21.29 -13.42 -14.16
N ALA A 411 20.07 -13.30 -14.70
CA ALA A 411 19.10 -14.41 -14.71
C ALA A 411 19.59 -15.68 -15.45
N ASN A 412 20.65 -15.58 -16.26
CA ASN A 412 21.15 -16.66 -17.10
C ASN A 412 22.65 -16.95 -17.01
N GLN A 413 23.42 -16.19 -16.25
CA GLN A 413 24.88 -16.36 -16.14
C GLN A 413 25.45 -15.74 -14.87
N VAL A 414 26.64 -16.20 -14.47
CA VAL A 414 27.44 -15.59 -13.41
C VAL A 414 28.39 -14.53 -14.01
N PRO A 415 28.28 -13.24 -13.64
CA PRO A 415 29.22 -12.22 -14.10
C PRO A 415 30.66 -12.49 -13.66
N GLU A 416 31.64 -12.12 -14.49
CA GLU A 416 33.08 -12.33 -14.20
C GLU A 416 33.50 -11.72 -12.86
N LYS A 417 32.96 -10.54 -12.52
CA LYS A 417 33.24 -9.88 -11.24
C LYS A 417 32.70 -10.65 -10.03
N THR A 418 31.55 -11.29 -10.18
CA THR A 418 30.96 -12.15 -9.14
C THR A 418 31.82 -13.39 -8.93
N GLU A 419 32.23 -14.06 -10.01
CA GLU A 419 33.14 -15.20 -9.93
C GLU A 419 34.50 -14.82 -9.31
N TRP A 420 35.05 -13.66 -9.68
CA TRP A 420 36.27 -13.12 -9.09
C TRP A 420 36.14 -12.93 -7.57
N ALA A 421 35.05 -12.32 -7.10
CA ALA A 421 34.81 -12.12 -5.67
C ALA A 421 34.66 -13.46 -4.93
N MET A 422 33.89 -14.40 -5.49
CA MET A 422 33.73 -15.74 -4.92
C MET A 422 35.08 -16.44 -4.74
N ASN A 423 35.91 -16.44 -5.78
CA ASN A 423 37.26 -17.02 -5.75
C ASN A 423 38.17 -16.32 -4.74
N ARG A 424 38.11 -14.98 -4.67
CA ARG A 424 38.93 -14.17 -3.77
C ARG A 424 38.59 -14.41 -2.30
N LEU A 425 37.31 -14.57 -1.99
CA LEU A 425 36.79 -14.76 -0.64
C LEU A 425 36.85 -16.23 -0.19
N GLY A 426 37.02 -17.18 -1.12
CA GLY A 426 37.03 -18.61 -0.84
C GLY A 426 35.62 -19.19 -0.65
N VAL A 427 34.64 -18.66 -1.39
CA VAL A 427 33.25 -19.11 -1.34
C VAL A 427 33.15 -20.54 -1.85
N SER A 428 32.56 -21.41 -1.03
CA SER A 428 32.33 -22.83 -1.34
C SER A 428 30.84 -23.22 -1.25
N SER A 429 30.01 -22.34 -0.69
CA SER A 429 28.57 -22.50 -0.58
C SER A 429 27.86 -21.19 -0.94
N VAL A 430 26.76 -21.29 -1.67
CA VAL A 430 25.95 -20.17 -2.14
C VAL A 430 24.51 -20.40 -1.75
N ILE A 431 23.86 -19.34 -1.27
CA ILE A 431 22.40 -19.28 -1.14
C ILE A 431 21.88 -18.35 -2.22
N LEU A 432 21.16 -18.89 -3.19
CA LEU A 432 20.54 -18.14 -4.28
C LEU A 432 19.11 -17.78 -3.89
N VAL A 433 18.80 -16.49 -3.84
CA VAL A 433 17.50 -15.95 -3.42
C VAL A 433 16.74 -15.45 -4.64
N ASP A 434 15.67 -16.13 -5.02
CA ASP A 434 14.83 -15.78 -6.17
C ASP A 434 13.39 -16.26 -5.92
N PRO A 435 12.64 -15.64 -5.00
CA PRO A 435 11.35 -16.15 -4.54
C PRO A 435 10.27 -16.25 -5.63
N LEU A 436 10.43 -15.53 -6.74
CA LEU A 436 9.54 -15.59 -7.92
C LEU A 436 10.05 -16.54 -9.02
N ASN A 437 11.21 -17.17 -8.81
CA ASN A 437 11.82 -18.15 -9.71
C ASN A 437 11.96 -17.61 -11.15
N ILE A 438 12.46 -16.39 -11.30
CA ILE A 438 12.70 -15.75 -12.61
C ILE A 438 14.04 -16.15 -13.24
N GLN A 439 14.91 -16.81 -12.48
CA GLN A 439 16.15 -17.41 -12.98
C GLN A 439 15.90 -18.48 -14.05
N THR A 440 16.88 -18.64 -14.94
CA THR A 440 16.90 -19.75 -15.90
C THR A 440 17.61 -20.97 -15.31
N SER A 441 17.29 -22.17 -15.81
CA SER A 441 17.90 -23.42 -15.32
C SER A 441 19.41 -23.52 -15.57
N SER A 442 19.97 -22.75 -16.51
CA SER A 442 21.41 -22.70 -16.74
C SER A 442 22.15 -22.04 -15.57
N LEU A 443 21.58 -21.01 -14.95
CA LEU A 443 22.23 -20.26 -13.88
C LEU A 443 22.59 -21.16 -12.69
N VAL A 444 21.66 -21.99 -12.22
CA VAL A 444 21.90 -22.91 -11.10
C VAL A 444 23.02 -23.90 -11.43
N THR A 445 23.10 -24.34 -12.69
CA THR A 445 24.17 -25.23 -13.16
C THR A 445 25.53 -24.52 -13.14
N ASP A 446 25.57 -23.27 -13.61
CA ASP A 446 26.79 -22.46 -13.65
C ASP A 446 27.31 -22.18 -12.23
N ILE A 447 26.43 -21.79 -11.29
CA ILE A 447 26.83 -21.58 -9.89
C ILE A 447 27.26 -22.91 -9.25
N SER A 448 26.60 -24.04 -9.57
CA SER A 448 26.96 -25.36 -9.05
C SER A 448 28.35 -25.85 -9.49
N ALA A 449 28.88 -25.31 -10.58
CA ALA A 449 30.25 -25.57 -11.01
C ALA A 449 31.30 -24.83 -10.15
N LEU A 450 30.88 -23.76 -9.46
CA LEU A 450 31.74 -22.91 -8.62
C LEU A 450 31.61 -23.24 -7.12
N ALA A 451 30.40 -23.53 -6.64
CA ALA A 451 30.09 -23.73 -5.22
C ALA A 451 28.86 -24.64 -5.02
N SER A 452 28.62 -25.14 -3.80
CA SER A 452 27.36 -25.81 -3.47
C SER A 452 26.21 -24.81 -3.44
N VAL A 453 25.05 -25.14 -4.03
CA VAL A 453 23.93 -24.19 -4.16
C VAL A 453 22.74 -24.62 -3.32
N THR A 454 22.28 -23.73 -2.44
CA THR A 454 20.96 -23.76 -1.83
C THR A 454 20.08 -22.76 -2.57
N ASN A 455 19.06 -23.24 -3.28
CA ASN A 455 18.18 -22.40 -4.10
C ASN A 455 16.88 -22.10 -3.34
N LEU A 456 16.68 -20.84 -2.95
CA LEU A 456 15.47 -20.33 -2.30
C LEU A 456 14.58 -19.69 -3.35
N ASN A 457 13.80 -20.53 -4.04
CA ASN A 457 13.02 -20.13 -5.21
C ASN A 457 11.50 -20.00 -4.95
N THR A 458 11.11 -19.88 -3.68
CA THR A 458 9.74 -19.58 -3.26
C THR A 458 9.74 -18.59 -2.11
N TYR A 459 8.70 -17.75 -2.01
CA TYR A 459 8.51 -16.85 -0.86
C TYR A 459 8.59 -17.59 0.48
N SER A 460 7.89 -18.73 0.61
CA SER A 460 7.89 -19.51 1.85
C SER A 460 9.28 -19.99 2.27
N SER A 461 10.14 -20.35 1.30
CA SER A 461 11.52 -20.76 1.59
C SER A 461 12.38 -19.59 2.08
N VAL A 462 12.21 -18.40 1.48
CA VAL A 462 12.93 -17.19 1.87
C VAL A 462 12.50 -16.73 3.27
N SER A 463 11.20 -16.58 3.50
CA SER A 463 10.63 -16.20 4.80
C SER A 463 11.06 -17.16 5.90
N ALA A 464 10.98 -18.47 5.67
CA ALA A 464 11.39 -19.47 6.64
C ALA A 464 12.87 -19.35 7.02
N ASN A 465 13.77 -19.08 6.06
CA ASN A 465 15.20 -18.91 6.36
C ASN A 465 15.45 -17.63 7.18
N ILE A 466 14.84 -16.51 6.82
CA ILE A 466 15.00 -15.24 7.55
C ILE A 466 14.44 -15.38 8.98
N ILE A 467 13.19 -15.82 9.13
CA ILE A 467 12.51 -15.95 10.43
C ILE A 467 13.22 -16.97 11.33
N THR A 468 13.76 -18.06 10.77
CA THR A 468 14.52 -19.04 11.58
C THR A 468 15.83 -18.45 12.12
N LEU A 469 16.48 -17.55 11.37
CA LEU A 469 17.72 -16.91 11.80
C LEU A 469 17.49 -15.79 12.81
N SER A 470 16.42 -15.00 12.62
CA SER A 470 16.13 -13.84 13.46
C SER A 470 15.27 -14.13 14.67
N GLU A 471 14.53 -15.25 14.64
CA GLU A 471 13.45 -15.57 15.59
C GLU A 471 12.39 -14.46 15.70
N ASN A 472 12.25 -13.63 14.66
CA ASN A 472 11.37 -12.46 14.63
C ASN A 472 10.23 -12.62 13.60
N PRO A 473 8.95 -12.47 13.98
CA PRO A 473 7.82 -12.49 13.06
C PRO A 473 7.54 -11.16 12.33
N ASP A 474 8.32 -10.11 12.58
CA ASP A 474 8.17 -8.80 11.93
C ASP A 474 8.19 -8.92 10.39
N ILE A 475 7.52 -7.98 9.71
CA ILE A 475 7.51 -7.88 8.25
C ILE A 475 7.78 -6.45 7.82
N VAL A 476 8.50 -6.26 6.71
CA VAL A 476 8.58 -4.96 6.03
C VAL A 476 7.83 -5.03 4.71
N VAL A 477 7.11 -3.97 4.36
CA VAL A 477 6.40 -3.85 3.09
C VAL A 477 6.74 -2.55 2.38
N THR A 478 6.81 -2.61 1.06
CA THR A 478 7.08 -1.47 0.18
C THR A 478 6.33 -1.61 -1.16
N VAL A 479 6.48 -0.63 -2.05
CA VAL A 479 5.93 -0.64 -3.41
C VAL A 479 7.01 -0.18 -4.41
N PRO A 480 7.08 -0.77 -5.62
CA PRO A 480 7.94 -0.26 -6.69
C PRO A 480 7.39 1.07 -7.24
N LYS A 481 8.29 1.99 -7.60
CA LYS A 481 7.94 3.22 -8.32
C LYS A 481 8.06 3.09 -9.83
N GLY A 482 9.10 2.42 -10.31
CA GLY A 482 9.38 2.30 -11.75
C GLY A 482 10.12 3.49 -12.37
N ASP A 483 10.69 4.38 -11.55
CA ASP A 483 11.31 5.64 -11.99
C ASP A 483 12.82 5.76 -11.65
N ASN A 484 13.50 4.63 -11.42
CA ASN A 484 14.90 4.54 -10.96
C ASN A 484 15.15 5.17 -9.58
N ASN A 485 14.12 5.27 -8.73
CA ASN A 485 14.25 5.84 -7.39
C ASN A 485 13.45 5.00 -6.39
N GLU A 486 13.94 3.80 -6.11
CA GLU A 486 13.17 2.75 -5.44
C GLU A 486 13.30 2.75 -3.92
N PHE A 487 12.20 2.49 -3.22
CA PHE A 487 12.20 2.38 -1.76
C PHE A 487 12.75 1.05 -1.23
N PHE A 488 13.08 0.10 -2.12
CA PHE A 488 13.54 -1.24 -1.74
C PHE A 488 14.87 -1.23 -0.97
N GLY A 489 15.81 -0.33 -1.29
CA GLY A 489 17.07 -0.22 -0.54
C GLY A 489 16.86 0.15 0.93
N PRO A 490 16.24 1.30 1.24
CA PRO A 490 15.93 1.72 2.60
C PRO A 490 15.03 0.70 3.32
N ALA A 491 14.00 0.18 2.66
CA ALA A 491 13.13 -0.85 3.22
C ALA A 491 13.89 -2.14 3.58
N ALA A 492 14.83 -2.57 2.74
CA ALA A 492 15.70 -3.71 3.02
C ALA A 492 16.63 -3.45 4.22
N TYR A 493 17.10 -2.22 4.40
CA TYR A 493 17.90 -1.86 5.59
C TYR A 493 17.06 -1.97 6.86
N SER A 494 15.84 -1.41 6.86
CA SER A 494 14.90 -1.59 7.97
C SER A 494 14.62 -3.08 8.23
N ALA A 495 14.42 -3.85 7.17
CA ALA A 495 14.17 -5.29 7.27
C ALA A 495 15.36 -6.06 7.85
N ALA A 496 16.59 -5.64 7.53
CA ALA A 496 17.81 -6.22 8.07
C ALA A 496 18.02 -5.88 9.56
N VAL A 497 17.63 -4.67 9.99
CA VAL A 497 17.63 -4.29 11.41
C VAL A 497 16.64 -5.14 12.21
N HIS A 498 15.43 -5.36 11.67
CA HIS A 498 14.40 -6.17 12.32
C HIS A 498 14.62 -7.69 12.16
N GLY A 499 15.46 -8.12 11.22
CA GLY A 499 15.60 -9.54 10.86
C GLY A 499 14.32 -10.11 10.24
N SER A 500 13.62 -9.31 9.43
CA SER A 500 12.31 -9.62 8.87
C SER A 500 12.35 -9.80 7.36
N PRO A 501 11.51 -10.66 6.76
CA PRO A 501 11.33 -10.65 5.32
C PRO A 501 10.72 -9.31 4.85
N ILE A 502 10.99 -8.97 3.60
CA ILE A 502 10.44 -7.78 2.93
C ILE A 502 9.60 -8.18 1.72
N PHE A 503 8.43 -7.57 1.57
CA PHE A 503 7.53 -7.85 0.44
C PHE A 503 7.06 -6.60 -0.29
N SER A 504 6.86 -6.75 -1.60
CA SER A 504 6.14 -5.76 -2.40
C SER A 504 4.63 -5.94 -2.25
N LEU A 505 3.91 -4.86 -1.96
CA LEU A 505 2.43 -4.87 -1.96
C LEU A 505 1.84 -4.95 -3.37
N CYS A 506 2.62 -4.64 -4.40
CA CYS A 506 2.24 -4.85 -5.80
C CYS A 506 2.16 -6.36 -6.16
N GLY A 507 2.74 -7.24 -5.34
CA GLY A 507 2.48 -8.68 -5.36
C GLY A 507 2.63 -9.30 -6.75
N ASN A 508 1.63 -10.08 -7.17
CA ASN A 508 1.57 -10.59 -8.55
C ASN A 508 0.61 -9.77 -9.43
N ASP A 509 -0.32 -9.06 -8.80
CA ASP A 509 -1.54 -8.56 -9.42
C ASP A 509 -2.04 -7.24 -8.82
N ASN A 510 -1.25 -6.52 -8.01
CA ASN A 510 -1.63 -5.25 -7.37
C ASN A 510 -2.93 -5.28 -6.52
N GLN A 511 -3.34 -6.46 -6.04
CA GLN A 511 -4.58 -6.58 -5.25
C GLN A 511 -4.52 -5.74 -3.95
N LEU A 512 -3.42 -5.80 -3.20
CA LEU A 512 -3.31 -5.11 -1.91
C LEU A 512 -3.29 -3.58 -2.06
N THR A 513 -2.61 -3.06 -3.08
CA THR A 513 -2.61 -1.61 -3.37
C THR A 513 -4.00 -1.13 -3.77
N THR A 514 -4.73 -1.93 -4.56
CA THR A 514 -6.15 -1.64 -4.89
C THR A 514 -7.02 -1.59 -3.64
N ARG A 515 -6.88 -2.58 -2.74
CA ARG A 515 -7.61 -2.59 -1.45
C ARG A 515 -7.24 -1.40 -0.58
N ALA A 516 -5.96 -1.01 -0.56
CA ALA A 516 -5.52 0.18 0.14
C ALA A 516 -6.23 1.45 -0.35
N GLN A 517 -6.36 1.65 -1.67
CA GLN A 517 -7.08 2.80 -2.24
C GLN A 517 -8.58 2.76 -1.90
N GLU A 518 -9.20 1.57 -1.96
CA GLU A 518 -10.62 1.36 -1.62
C GLU A 518 -10.97 1.85 -0.20
N THR A 519 -10.06 1.65 0.75
CA THR A 519 -10.25 2.11 2.15
C THR A 519 -10.27 3.63 2.30
N TRP A 520 -9.83 4.39 1.29
CA TRP A 520 -9.73 5.86 1.34
C TRP A 520 -10.71 6.59 0.41
N ALA A 521 -11.52 5.86 -0.37
CA ALA A 521 -12.49 6.46 -1.27
C ALA A 521 -13.41 7.42 -0.47
N PRO A 522 -13.55 8.69 -0.91
CA PRO A 522 -14.27 9.71 -0.13
C PRO A 522 -15.78 9.47 -0.21
N TYR A 523 -16.41 8.89 0.81
CA TYR A 523 -17.86 8.65 0.79
C TYR A 523 -18.62 9.91 1.19
N LEU A 524 -18.98 10.73 0.19
CA LEU A 524 -19.92 11.84 0.37
C LEU A 524 -21.30 11.31 0.74
N ILE A 525 -21.85 11.87 1.81
CA ILE A 525 -23.28 11.84 2.09
C ILE A 525 -23.95 12.59 0.94
N GLY A 526 -25.05 12.03 0.41
CA GLY A 526 -25.87 12.65 -0.64
C GLY A 526 -26.34 14.07 -0.31
N PRO A 527 -27.06 14.74 -1.23
CA PRO A 527 -27.36 16.15 -1.11
C PRO A 527 -28.11 16.48 0.19
N GLU A 528 -27.60 17.52 0.86
CA GLU A 528 -28.27 18.27 1.94
C GLU A 528 -28.76 17.43 3.12
N ILE A 529 -27.87 17.14 4.08
CA ILE A 529 -28.32 17.01 5.46
C ILE A 529 -28.87 18.38 5.86
N ASP A 530 -30.20 18.54 5.82
CA ASP A 530 -30.89 19.66 6.44
C ASP A 530 -30.37 19.81 7.89
N ASN A 531 -29.59 20.87 8.13
CA ASN A 531 -28.88 21.27 9.36
C ASN A 531 -27.35 21.07 9.41
N ILE A 532 -26.69 20.53 8.37
CA ILE A 532 -25.25 20.72 8.16
C ILE A 532 -25.10 21.76 7.05
N TYR A 533 -24.81 22.99 7.46
CA TYR A 533 -24.72 24.17 6.59
C TYR A 533 -23.70 23.98 5.44
N VAL A 534 -24.15 23.47 4.30
CA VAL A 534 -23.51 23.68 2.99
C VAL A 534 -24.41 24.60 2.16
N ILE A 535 -24.63 25.82 2.68
CA ILE A 535 -25.58 26.82 2.15
C ILE A 535 -25.12 27.53 0.86
N ASN A 536 -24.02 27.11 0.26
CA ASN A 536 -23.60 27.62 -1.04
C ASN A 536 -22.98 26.49 -1.83
N LYS A 537 -23.76 25.95 -2.77
CA LYS A 537 -23.52 24.70 -3.50
C LYS A 537 -22.05 24.57 -3.91
N TYR A 538 -21.37 25.65 -4.35
CA TYR A 538 -19.94 25.60 -4.72
C TYR A 538 -19.12 26.91 -4.63
N GLU A 539 -19.63 28.00 -4.01
CA GLU A 539 -18.89 29.29 -4.02
C GLU A 539 -17.66 29.32 -3.09
N ASN A 540 -17.49 28.32 -2.21
CA ASN A 540 -16.35 28.21 -1.29
C ASN A 540 -15.75 26.80 -1.25
N ARG A 541 -15.56 26.14 -2.40
CA ARG A 541 -14.54 25.06 -2.51
C ARG A 541 -13.09 25.59 -2.43
N ALA A 542 -12.89 26.76 -1.83
CA ALA A 542 -11.59 27.24 -1.39
C ALA A 542 -11.30 26.60 -0.02
N GLU A 543 -10.59 25.46 -0.03
CA GLU A 543 -9.57 25.06 0.95
C GLU A 543 -9.87 25.24 2.46
N ASN A 544 -11.12 25.32 2.89
CA ASN A 544 -11.47 25.52 4.30
C ASN A 544 -11.97 24.24 4.96
N GLY A 545 -11.02 23.32 5.15
CA GLY A 545 -10.82 22.60 6.42
C GLY A 545 -12.01 21.98 7.14
N TRP A 546 -12.75 21.07 6.48
CA TRP A 546 -13.50 20.04 7.23
C TRP A 546 -12.78 18.70 7.06
N TYR A 547 -11.79 18.52 7.95
CA TYR A 547 -11.27 17.22 8.33
C TYR A 547 -12.40 16.42 8.98
N ASP A 548 -13.03 15.45 8.28
CA ASP A 548 -13.48 14.16 8.88
C ASP A 548 -14.35 13.27 7.97
N GLU A 549 -14.87 13.72 6.81
CA GLU A 549 -15.87 12.90 6.08
C GLU A 549 -15.28 11.86 5.11
N ARG A 550 -13.96 11.79 4.94
CA ARG A 550 -13.29 10.63 4.33
C ARG A 550 -13.12 9.53 5.38
N ILE A 551 -14.24 8.96 5.78
CA ILE A 551 -14.28 7.90 6.80
C ILE A 551 -13.92 6.59 6.11
N PRO A 552 -12.87 5.88 6.57
CA PRO A 552 -12.55 4.57 6.03
C PRO A 552 -13.76 3.64 6.09
N ASN A 553 -14.12 3.04 4.96
CA ASN A 553 -15.25 2.11 4.91
C ASN A 553 -14.92 0.85 5.72
N LYS A 554 -15.79 0.51 6.68
CA LYS A 554 -15.60 -0.64 7.57
C LYS A 554 -15.40 -1.95 6.79
N PHE A 555 -16.22 -2.21 5.78
CA PHE A 555 -16.18 -3.45 5.01
C PHE A 555 -14.92 -3.52 4.13
N SER A 556 -14.51 -2.39 3.53
CA SER A 556 -13.24 -2.27 2.80
C SER A 556 -12.05 -2.47 3.73
N MET A 557 -12.08 -1.93 4.95
CA MET A 557 -11.01 -2.15 5.94
C MET A 557 -10.92 -3.62 6.37
N MET A 558 -12.07 -4.25 6.67
CA MET A 558 -12.11 -5.68 7.00
C MET A 558 -11.57 -6.53 5.85
N LYS A 559 -11.98 -6.24 4.62
CA LYS A 559 -11.48 -6.94 3.45
C LYS A 559 -9.98 -6.72 3.23
N SER A 560 -9.49 -5.51 3.45
CA SER A 560 -8.07 -5.16 3.36
C SER A 560 -7.21 -5.97 4.33
N VAL A 561 -7.63 -6.12 5.59
CA VAL A 561 -6.88 -6.94 6.56
C VAL A 561 -6.94 -8.43 6.24
N ASP A 562 -8.10 -8.96 5.85
CA ASP A 562 -8.25 -10.38 5.45
C ASP A 562 -7.37 -10.73 4.22
N ASP A 563 -7.30 -9.82 3.25
CA ASP A 563 -6.46 -9.98 2.05
C ASP A 563 -4.97 -9.88 2.41
N PHE A 564 -4.61 -9.03 3.37
CA PHE A 564 -3.24 -8.92 3.87
C PHE A 564 -2.80 -10.17 4.65
N GLU A 565 -3.65 -10.75 5.50
CA GLU A 565 -3.38 -12.04 6.15
C GLU A 565 -3.16 -13.16 5.12
N SER A 566 -4.01 -13.20 4.08
CA SER A 566 -3.90 -14.16 2.99
C SER A 566 -2.58 -13.98 2.21
N PHE A 567 -2.22 -12.73 1.92
CA PHE A 567 -0.97 -12.37 1.25
C PHE A 567 0.27 -12.86 2.03
N LEU A 568 0.28 -12.69 3.35
CA LEU A 568 1.37 -13.15 4.22
C LEU A 568 1.36 -14.67 4.41
N THR A 569 0.18 -15.29 4.46
CA THR A 569 0.02 -16.75 4.57
C THR A 569 0.63 -17.45 3.37
N ILE A 570 0.35 -16.96 2.16
CA ILE A 570 0.93 -17.49 0.91
C ILE A 570 2.46 -17.34 0.90
N ARG A 571 2.98 -16.29 1.53
CA ARG A 571 4.41 -16.01 1.66
C ARG A 571 5.09 -16.73 2.82
N GLY A 572 4.34 -17.50 3.61
CA GLY A 572 4.86 -18.22 4.77
C GLY A 572 5.34 -17.31 5.90
N ALA A 573 4.74 -16.12 6.04
CA ALA A 573 5.17 -15.09 6.98
C ALA A 573 4.03 -14.56 7.87
N PHE A 574 2.85 -15.18 7.82
CA PHE A 574 1.75 -14.85 8.73
C PHE A 574 1.91 -15.55 10.08
N ASN A 575 1.85 -14.78 11.16
CA ASN A 575 1.87 -15.21 12.54
C ASN A 575 0.46 -15.20 13.12
N SER A 576 -0.19 -16.36 13.12
CA SER A 576 -1.55 -16.52 13.64
C SER A 576 -1.66 -16.55 15.17
N THR A 577 -0.54 -16.45 15.90
CA THR A 577 -0.53 -16.62 17.37
C THR A 577 -0.49 -15.31 18.14
N SER A 578 0.00 -14.23 17.53
CA SER A 578 0.13 -12.92 18.14
C SER A 578 0.15 -11.83 17.07
N PRO A 579 -0.35 -10.61 17.37
CA PRO A 579 -0.20 -9.49 16.45
C PRO A 579 1.26 -9.27 16.07
N GLN A 580 1.53 -9.17 14.77
CA GLN A 580 2.89 -9.03 14.24
C GLN A 580 3.17 -7.57 13.81
N PRO A 581 4.35 -7.02 14.13
CA PRO A 581 4.78 -5.72 13.61
C PRO A 581 4.92 -5.70 12.09
N VAL A 582 4.50 -4.59 11.50
CA VAL A 582 4.60 -4.34 10.06
C VAL A 582 5.24 -2.98 9.85
N VAL A 583 6.40 -2.91 9.22
CA VAL A 583 7.02 -1.65 8.83
C VAL A 583 6.63 -1.32 7.39
N VAL A 584 5.97 -0.18 7.19
CA VAL A 584 5.54 0.29 5.88
C VAL A 584 6.50 1.37 5.39
N VAL A 585 7.24 1.09 4.33
CA VAL A 585 8.17 2.04 3.69
C VAL A 585 7.65 2.35 2.30
N ALA A 586 6.78 3.34 2.20
CA ALA A 586 6.14 3.75 0.95
C ALA A 586 5.59 5.18 1.06
N PRO A 587 5.58 5.95 -0.05
CA PRO A 587 5.01 7.28 -0.06
C PRO A 587 3.48 7.21 0.05
N VAL A 588 2.89 8.19 0.72
CA VAL A 588 1.43 8.25 0.94
C VAL A 588 0.63 8.46 -0.36
N SER A 589 1.29 8.93 -1.42
CA SER A 589 0.71 9.07 -2.76
C SER A 589 0.45 7.73 -3.46
N LEU A 590 1.25 6.70 -3.16
CA LEU A 590 1.09 5.35 -3.73
C LEU A 590 0.34 4.41 -2.79
N LEU A 591 0.49 4.62 -1.47
CA LEU A 591 -0.14 3.78 -0.45
C LEU A 591 -0.74 4.65 0.67
N PRO A 592 -2.07 4.83 0.74
CA PRO A 592 -2.72 5.73 1.68
C PRO A 592 -2.61 5.25 3.13
N ILE A 593 -2.64 6.19 4.06
CA ILE A 593 -2.57 5.94 5.51
C ILE A 593 -3.76 5.12 6.07
N SER A 594 -4.87 5.01 5.33
CA SER A 594 -5.99 4.15 5.69
C SER A 594 -5.66 2.66 5.58
N PHE A 595 -4.67 2.30 4.74
CA PHE A 595 -4.12 0.95 4.72
C PHE A 595 -3.58 0.60 6.11
N ASP A 596 -2.74 1.44 6.70
CA ASP A 596 -2.18 1.24 8.05
C ASP A 596 -3.30 1.07 9.06
N ARG A 597 -4.32 1.93 9.00
CA ARG A 597 -5.49 1.83 9.89
C ARG A 597 -6.25 0.52 9.72
N SER A 598 -6.35 0.00 8.50
CA SER A 598 -7.03 -1.28 8.24
C SER A 598 -6.33 -2.45 8.93
N LEU A 599 -5.01 -2.37 9.13
CA LEU A 599 -4.21 -3.44 9.71
C LEU A 599 -4.23 -3.47 11.25
N GLN A 600 -4.65 -2.39 11.94
CA GLN A 600 -4.48 -2.22 13.40
C GLN A 600 -5.21 -3.24 14.28
N CYS A 601 -6.11 -4.06 13.72
CA CYS A 601 -6.81 -5.10 14.47
C CYS A 601 -5.94 -6.33 14.72
N ASP A 602 -5.14 -6.74 13.73
CA ASP A 602 -4.37 -7.99 13.74
C ASP A 602 -2.85 -7.76 13.59
N PHE A 603 -2.45 -6.53 13.28
CA PHE A 603 -1.06 -6.12 13.07
C PHE A 603 -0.70 -4.86 13.86
N GLN A 604 0.60 -4.59 13.97
CA GLN A 604 1.13 -3.37 14.57
C GLN A 604 1.89 -2.55 13.50
N PRO A 605 1.18 -1.77 12.67
CA PRO A 605 1.79 -1.04 11.58
C PRO A 605 2.57 0.19 12.10
N GLY A 606 3.81 0.34 11.64
CA GLY A 606 4.62 1.55 11.75
C GLY A 606 5.05 2.02 10.36
N ARG A 607 4.90 3.30 10.05
CA ARG A 607 5.20 3.84 8.72
C ARG A 607 6.42 4.76 8.74
N ILE A 608 7.23 4.65 7.69
CA ILE A 608 8.23 5.65 7.28
C ILE A 608 7.62 6.45 6.12
N PRO A 609 7.05 7.65 6.37
CA PRO A 609 6.25 8.39 5.39
C PRO A 609 7.13 9.27 4.48
N ALA A 610 8.19 8.71 3.91
CA ALA A 610 9.11 9.43 3.05
C ALA A 610 8.54 9.62 1.63
N GLU A 611 8.82 10.77 1.00
CA GLU A 611 8.40 11.07 -0.38
C GLU A 611 9.36 10.46 -1.42
N ASN A 612 10.61 10.23 -1.03
CA ASN A 612 11.64 9.62 -1.86
C ASN A 612 12.57 8.69 -1.02
N PRO A 613 13.32 7.80 -1.67
CA PRO A 613 14.24 6.87 -1.00
C PRO A 613 15.36 7.53 -0.19
N ALA A 614 15.83 8.72 -0.56
CA ALA A 614 16.86 9.41 0.20
C ALA A 614 16.33 9.83 1.57
N ASP A 615 15.14 10.45 1.61
CA ASP A 615 14.46 10.77 2.85
C ASP A 615 14.14 9.50 3.66
N ALA A 616 13.71 8.43 2.99
CA ALA A 616 13.46 7.14 3.66
C ALA A 616 14.73 6.60 4.32
N SER A 617 15.87 6.68 3.63
CA SER A 617 17.16 6.23 4.16
C SER A 617 17.59 7.05 5.37
N VAL A 618 17.27 8.35 5.42
CA VAL A 618 17.54 9.18 6.60
C VAL A 618 16.62 8.82 7.76
N LEU A 619 15.31 8.66 7.53
CA LEU A 619 14.32 8.41 8.59
C LEU A 619 14.41 7.03 9.24
N ILE A 620 15.04 6.05 8.58
CA ILE A 620 15.19 4.68 9.07
C ILE A 620 16.39 4.53 10.04
N ASN A 621 17.40 5.38 9.91
CA ASN A 621 18.59 5.39 10.77
C ASN A 621 18.34 6.25 12.01
#